data_AF-A0A7C1CX44-F1
#
_entry.id   AF-A0A7C1CX44-F1
#
_cell.length_a   1.000
_cell.length_b   1.000
_cell.length_c   1.000
_cell.angle_alpha   90.00
_cell.angle_beta   90.00
_cell.angle_gamma   90.00
#
_symmetry.space_group_name_H-M   'P 1'
#
loop_
_entity.id
_entity.type
_entity.pdbx_description
1 polymer ?
#
loop_
_entity_poly.entity_id
_entity_poly.type
_entity_poly.pdbx_seq_one_letter_code
_entity_poly.pdbx_strand_id
1 'polypeptide(L)'
;MTFPDYINVVLRMIAEGNESHEIYEQLHKLGLREVEIAEVYNAVIGMITSGSESTEIIIDGDYNPRKRVFLEEELKAIITVPGLYKSLLWGDISPGDFERTLSDFSANN
;
A
#
# COMPACT_ATOMS: atom_id res chain seq x y z
N MET A 1 4.63 -12.33 14.81
CA MET A 1 4.38 -11.32 13.77
C MET A 1 4.07 -12.05 12.48
N THR A 2 3.27 -11.43 11.62
CA THR A 2 2.91 -11.96 10.29
C THR A 2 3.81 -11.35 9.21
N PHE A 3 3.84 -11.94 8.02
CA PHE A 3 4.64 -11.42 6.90
C PHE A 3 4.34 -9.93 6.58
N PRO A 4 3.08 -9.47 6.53
CA PRO A 4 2.77 -8.04 6.39
C PRO A 4 3.31 -7.15 7.49
N ASP A 5 3.41 -7.63 8.73
CA ASP A 5 3.99 -6.85 9.83
C ASP A 5 5.48 -6.57 9.59
N TYR A 6 6.21 -7.55 9.05
CA TYR A 6 7.63 -7.39 8.72
C TYR A 6 7.84 -6.44 7.55
N ILE A 7 7.00 -6.51 6.52
CA ILE A 7 7.00 -5.55 5.39
C ILE A 7 6.81 -4.12 5.90
N ASN A 8 5.84 -3.89 6.79
CA ASN A 8 5.58 -2.57 7.38
C ASN A 8 6.76 -2.05 8.21
N VAL A 9 7.43 -2.92 8.96
CA VAL A 9 8.62 -2.56 9.73
C VAL A 9 9.74 -2.12 8.79
N VAL A 10 10.01 -2.86 7.72
CA VAL A 10 11.05 -2.53 6.74
C VAL A 10 10.74 -1.24 6.00
N LEU A 11 9.50 -1.06 5.52
CA LEU A 11 9.07 0.18 4.86
C LEU A 11 9.23 1.40 5.78
N ARG A 12 8.84 1.28 7.05
CA ARG A 12 9.02 2.35 8.04
C ARG A 12 10.51 2.67 8.25
N MET A 13 11.35 1.65 8.40
CA MET A 13 12.78 1.85 8.60
C MET A 13 13.45 2.51 7.40
N ILE A 14 13.07 2.13 6.18
CA ILE A 14 13.54 2.80 4.95
C ILE A 14 13.08 4.27 4.92
N ALA A 15 11.83 4.55 5.27
CA ALA A 15 11.30 5.92 5.34
C ALA A 15 11.99 6.79 6.42
N GLU A 16 12.42 6.17 7.52
CA GLU A 16 13.21 6.80 8.59
C GLU A 16 14.70 6.98 8.21
N GLY A 17 15.12 6.49 7.05
CA GLY A 17 16.49 6.62 6.55
C GLY A 17 17.47 5.61 7.12
N ASN A 18 16.99 4.51 7.69
CA ASN A 18 17.87 3.45 8.20
C ASN A 18 18.58 2.75 7.03
N GLU A 19 19.83 2.35 7.29
CA GLU A 19 20.64 1.61 6.33
C GLU A 19 20.24 0.13 6.25
N SER A 20 20.58 -0.54 5.15
CA SER A 20 20.24 -1.95 4.91
C SER A 20 20.71 -2.86 6.04
N HIS A 21 21.90 -2.63 6.60
CA HIS A 21 22.43 -3.46 7.68
C HIS A 21 21.62 -3.34 8.98
N GLU A 22 21.10 -2.15 9.29
CA GLU A 22 20.26 -1.89 10.47
C GLU A 22 18.90 -2.59 10.34
N ILE A 23 18.33 -2.58 9.12
CA ILE A 23 17.09 -3.29 8.79
C ILE A 23 17.27 -4.80 8.97
N TYR A 24 18.37 -5.36 8.47
CA TYR A 24 18.70 -6.77 8.60
C TYR A 24 18.86 -7.18 10.08
N GLU A 25 19.60 -6.39 10.87
CA GLU A 25 19.73 -6.64 12.30
C GLU A 25 18.37 -6.61 13.02
N GLN A 26 17.50 -5.66 12.65
CA GLN A 26 16.20 -5.53 13.27
C GLN A 26 15.31 -6.73 12.96
N LEU A 27 15.29 -7.23 11.73
CA LEU A 27 14.53 -8.42 11.36
C LEU A 27 15.09 -9.69 12.03
N HIS A 28 16.41 -9.78 12.17
CA HIS A 28 17.03 -10.87 12.93
C HIS A 28 16.64 -10.83 14.42
N LYS A 29 16.60 -9.64 15.04
CA LYS A 29 16.10 -9.46 16.43
C LYS A 29 14.62 -9.84 16.58
N LEU A 30 13.84 -9.72 15.51
CA LEU A 30 12.43 -10.13 15.46
C LEU A 30 12.24 -11.64 15.17
N GLY A 31 13.33 -12.39 15.05
CA GLY A 31 13.32 -13.85 14.96
C GLY A 31 13.29 -14.41 13.54
N LEU A 32 13.52 -13.60 12.51
CA LEU A 32 13.63 -14.10 11.14
C LEU A 32 15.00 -14.74 10.90
N ARG A 33 15.01 -15.82 10.11
CA ARG A 33 16.23 -16.41 9.57
C ARG A 33 16.70 -15.63 8.35
N GLU A 34 17.98 -15.71 8.02
CA GLU A 34 18.57 -14.94 6.90
C GLU A 34 17.79 -15.06 5.57
N VAL A 35 17.27 -16.25 5.26
CA VAL A 35 16.46 -16.48 4.05
C VAL A 35 15.16 -15.67 4.09
N GLU A 36 14.47 -15.64 5.23
CA GLU A 36 13.22 -14.91 5.43
C GLU A 36 13.45 -13.39 5.43
N ILE A 37 14.59 -12.95 5.98
CA ILE A 37 15.01 -11.54 5.92
C ILE A 37 15.22 -11.11 4.47
N ALA A 38 15.92 -11.91 3.68
CA ALA A 38 16.16 -11.63 2.28
C ALA A 38 14.85 -11.59 1.47
N GLU A 39 13.91 -12.50 1.74
CA GLU A 39 12.59 -12.50 1.10
C GLU A 39 11.80 -11.22 1.42
N VAL A 40 11.71 -10.83 2.70
CA VAL A 40 11.01 -9.60 3.12
C VAL A 40 11.67 -8.36 2.53
N TYR A 41 13.00 -8.26 2.61
CA TYR A 41 13.75 -7.12 2.10
C TYR A 41 13.61 -6.99 0.58
N ASN A 42 13.77 -8.09 -0.16
CA ASN A 42 13.63 -8.09 -1.62
C ASN A 42 12.20 -7.79 -2.07
N ALA A 43 11.19 -8.24 -1.33
CA ALA A 43 9.80 -7.88 -1.61
C ALA A 43 9.59 -6.37 -1.48
N VAL A 44 10.12 -5.74 -0.42
CA VAL A 44 10.03 -4.28 -0.22
C VAL A 44 10.80 -3.50 -1.28
N ILE A 45 12.04 -3.91 -1.58
CA ILE A 45 12.81 -3.28 -2.65
C ILE A 45 12.10 -3.46 -4.00
N GLY A 46 11.54 -4.65 -4.27
CA GLY A 46 10.71 -4.91 -5.44
C GLY A 46 9.59 -3.88 -5.57
N MET A 47 8.78 -3.72 -4.51
CA MET A 47 7.69 -2.73 -4.44
C MET A 47 8.16 -1.29 -4.67
N ILE A 48 9.34 -0.91 -4.17
CA ILE A 48 9.89 0.44 -4.34
C ILE A 48 10.38 0.64 -5.78
N THR A 49 11.14 -0.33 -6.30
CA THR A 49 11.77 -0.25 -7.63
C THR A 49 10.78 -0.33 -8.77
N SER A 50 9.65 -1.00 -8.55
CA SER A 50 8.62 -1.17 -9.57
C SER A 50 7.66 0.03 -9.66
N GLY A 51 7.83 1.04 -8.78
CA GLY A 51 7.04 2.26 -8.79
C GLY A 51 5.53 2.02 -8.62
N SER A 52 4.73 3.08 -8.78
CA SER A 52 3.27 3.05 -8.62
C SER A 52 2.52 2.05 -9.52
N GLU A 53 3.19 1.43 -10.50
CA GLU A 53 2.61 0.45 -11.42
C GLU A 53 2.39 -0.94 -10.79
N SER A 54 2.85 -1.18 -9.57
CA SER A 54 2.72 -2.50 -8.90
C SER A 54 2.52 -2.43 -7.39
N THR A 55 2.11 -1.27 -6.88
CA THR A 55 1.54 -1.17 -5.51
C THR A 55 0.10 -1.69 -5.46
N GLU A 56 -0.47 -2.04 -6.61
CA GLU A 56 -1.63 -2.94 -6.68
C GLU A 56 -1.14 -4.38 -6.52
N ILE A 57 -1.79 -5.13 -5.64
CA ILE A 57 -1.62 -6.59 -5.41
C ILE A 57 -0.50 -6.97 -4.43
N ILE A 58 -0.57 -6.49 -3.19
CA ILE A 58 -0.32 -7.34 -2.01
C ILE A 58 -1.37 -6.87 -0.98
N ILE A 59 -2.54 -7.47 -0.85
CA ILE A 59 -2.81 -8.78 -0.24
C ILE A 59 -4.24 -9.14 -0.68
N ASP A 60 -4.38 -10.31 -1.32
CA ASP A 60 -5.66 -10.99 -1.51
C ASP A 60 -6.24 -11.27 -0.11
N GLY A 61 -7.26 -10.51 0.29
CA GLY A 61 -7.91 -10.70 1.60
C GLY A 61 -8.88 -9.61 2.04
N ASP A 62 -8.56 -8.32 1.92
CA ASP A 62 -9.51 -7.24 2.29
C ASP A 62 -9.07 -5.90 1.70
N TYR A 63 -9.73 -5.48 0.62
CA TYR A 63 -9.70 -4.08 0.20
C TYR A 63 -10.19 -3.23 1.37
N ASN A 64 -9.30 -2.45 1.98
CA ASN A 64 -9.64 -1.56 3.07
C ASN A 64 -9.68 -0.12 2.56
N PRO A 65 -10.87 0.44 2.29
CA PRO A 65 -11.01 1.80 1.77
C PRO A 65 -10.30 2.86 2.61
N ARG A 66 -10.21 2.63 3.93
CA ARG A 66 -9.63 3.57 4.89
C ARG A 66 -8.10 3.59 4.88
N LYS A 67 -7.48 2.57 4.29
CA LYS A 67 -6.02 2.44 4.19
C LYS A 67 -5.51 2.69 2.77
N ARG A 68 -6.41 2.96 1.83
CA ARG A 68 -6.04 3.27 0.45
C ARG A 68 -5.29 4.59 0.38
N VAL A 69 -4.16 4.57 -0.31
CA VAL A 69 -3.44 5.78 -0.73
C VAL A 69 -4.03 6.20 -2.08
N PHE A 70 -4.41 7.47 -2.19
CA PHE A 70 -5.01 8.03 -3.39
C PHE A 70 -3.97 8.81 -4.19
N LEU A 71 -4.02 8.68 -5.51
CA LEU A 71 -3.29 9.53 -6.44
C LEU A 71 -3.87 10.95 -6.41
N GLU A 72 -3.08 11.94 -6.85
CA GLU A 72 -3.49 13.34 -6.83
C GLU A 72 -4.79 13.59 -7.63
N GLU A 73 -4.94 12.89 -8.76
CA GLU A 73 -6.10 12.97 -9.64
C GLU A 73 -7.35 12.36 -8.99
N GLU A 74 -7.20 11.23 -8.31
CA GLU A 74 -8.26 10.59 -7.54
C GLU A 74 -8.71 11.46 -6.37
N LEU A 75 -7.77 12.13 -5.69
CA LEU A 75 -8.07 13.10 -4.65
C LEU A 75 -8.88 14.28 -5.20
N LYS A 76 -8.55 14.80 -6.39
CA LYS A 76 -9.32 15.85 -7.06
C LYS A 76 -10.75 15.39 -7.35
N ALA A 77 -10.93 14.15 -7.81
CA ALA A 77 -12.25 13.57 -8.04
C ALA A 77 -13.07 13.46 -6.74
N ILE A 78 -12.45 12.98 -5.66
CA ILE A 78 -13.09 12.85 -4.33
C ILE A 78 -13.43 14.22 -3.74
N ILE A 79 -12.58 15.22 -3.90
CA ILE A 79 -12.85 16.59 -3.45
C ILE A 79 -14.03 17.19 -4.23
N THR A 80 -14.12 16.91 -5.52
CA THR A 80 -15.21 17.38 -6.39
C THR A 80 -16.53 16.71 -6.04
N VAL A 81 -16.51 15.42 -5.66
CA VAL A 81 -17.68 14.66 -5.24
C VAL A 81 -17.42 13.97 -3.89
N PRO A 82 -17.52 14.69 -2.76
CA PRO A 82 -17.23 14.14 -1.43
C PRO A 82 -18.11 12.95 -1.04
N GLY A 83 -19.28 12.82 -1.66
CA GLY A 83 -20.19 11.70 -1.48
C GLY A 83 -19.61 10.37 -1.94
N LEU A 84 -18.73 10.37 -2.95
CA LEU A 84 -18.18 9.17 -3.58
C LEU A 84 -17.40 8.30 -2.57
N TYR A 85 -16.47 8.91 -1.84
CA TYR A 85 -15.69 8.20 -0.82
C TYR A 85 -16.53 7.81 0.39
N LYS A 86 -17.53 8.62 0.74
CA LYS A 86 -18.47 8.30 1.83
C LYS A 86 -19.31 7.06 1.51
N SER A 87 -19.81 6.95 0.28
CA SER A 87 -20.58 5.81 -0.19
C SER A 87 -19.76 4.51 -0.17
N LEU A 88 -18.48 4.57 -0.52
CA LEU A 88 -17.58 3.42 -0.36
C LEU A 88 -17.40 3.02 1.11
N LEU A 89 -17.20 4.00 2.00
CA LEU A 89 -17.00 3.76 3.43
C LEU A 89 -18.22 3.20 4.16
N TRP A 90 -19.42 3.50 3.65
CA TRP A 90 -20.68 2.99 4.19
C TRP A 90 -21.17 1.70 3.51
N GLY A 91 -20.48 1.27 2.45
CA GLY A 91 -20.83 0.07 1.69
C GLY A 91 -22.02 0.27 0.75
N ASP A 92 -22.36 1.52 0.41
CA ASP A 92 -23.41 1.86 -0.55
C ASP A 92 -23.00 1.49 -2.00
N ILE A 93 -21.69 1.46 -2.26
CA ILE A 93 -21.09 1.06 -3.54
C ILE A 93 -19.96 0.06 -3.31
N SER A 94 -19.76 -0.84 -4.29
CA SER A 94 -18.66 -1.79 -4.23
C SER A 94 -17.31 -1.10 -4.50
N PRO A 95 -16.18 -1.67 -4.02
CA PRO A 95 -14.84 -1.20 -4.39
C PRO A 95 -14.66 -1.06 -5.91
N GLY A 96 -15.16 -2.03 -6.69
CA GLY A 96 -15.05 -2.00 -8.15
C GLY A 96 -15.84 -0.86 -8.80
N ASP A 97 -17.02 -0.53 -8.28
CA ASP A 97 -17.81 0.61 -8.77
C ASP A 97 -17.16 1.95 -8.41
N PHE A 98 -16.52 2.01 -7.24
CA PHE A 98 -15.72 3.16 -6.84
C PHE A 98 -14.48 3.35 -7.74
N GLU A 99 -13.73 2.28 -8.03
CA GLU A 99 -12.57 2.35 -8.95
C GLU A 99 -12.98 2.83 -10.35
N ARG A 100 -14.08 2.28 -10.89
CA ARG A 100 -14.60 2.69 -12.19
C ARG A 100 -14.97 4.16 -12.19
N THR A 101 -15.67 4.62 -11.14
CA THR A 101 -16.08 6.02 -11.03
C THR A 101 -14.88 6.95 -10.90
N LEU A 102 -13.85 6.59 -10.10
CA LEU A 102 -12.62 7.39 -10.01
C LEU A 102 -11.92 7.49 -11.37
N SER A 103 -11.85 6.39 -12.11
CA SER A 103 -11.24 6.34 -13.45
C SER A 103 -12.00 7.19 -14.46
N ASP A 104 -13.33 7.22 -14.41
CA ASP A 104 -14.16 8.05 -15.28
C ASP A 104 -13.99 9.55 -14.99
N PHE A 105 -13.68 9.92 -13.74
CA PHE A 105 -13.42 11.30 -13.34
C PHE A 105 -11.99 11.75 -13.66
N SER A 106 -11.00 10.88 -13.56
CA SER A 106 -9.61 11.19 -13.95
C SER A 106 -9.46 11.27 -15.46
N ALA A 107 -10.19 10.47 -16.24
CA ALA A 107 -10.17 10.53 -17.71
C ALA A 107 -10.85 11.77 -18.31
N ASN A 108 -11.64 12.52 -17.52
CA ASN A 108 -12.39 13.70 -17.96
C ASN A 108 -11.81 15.04 -17.45
N ASN A 109 -10.64 15.03 -16.79
CA ASN A 109 -9.87 16.23 -16.42
C ASN A 109 -8.57 16.31 -17.23
#